data_AF-A0A0C3BGQ7-F1
#
_entry.id   AF-A0A0C3BGQ7-F1
#
_cell.length_a   1.000
_cell.length_b   1.000
_cell.length_c   1.000
_cell.angle_alpha   90.00
_cell.angle_beta   90.00
_cell.angle_gamma   90.00
#
_symmetry.space_group_name_H-M   'P 1'
#
loop_
_entity.id
_entity.type
_entity.pdbx_description
1 polymer ?
#
loop_
_entity_poly.entity_id
_entity_poly.type
_entity_poly.pdbx_seq_one_letter_code
_entity_poly.pdbx_strand_id
1 'polypeptide(L)' 'MLTHNLWTSKGLVNGTQGVVKKIWFDQGSNARSHLPAVVFVQFDGYSGPETPTWEGISPSWVPIVPAVA' A
#
# COMPACT_ATOMS: atom_id res chain seq x y z
N MET A 1 -7.73 -1.13 5.94
CA MET A 1 -7.22 -2.04 6.98
C MET A 1 -6.54 -3.20 6.29
N LEU A 2 -5.37 -3.64 6.77
CA LEU A 2 -4.72 -4.85 6.27
C LEU A 2 -5.55 -6.08 6.66
N THR A 3 -5.69 -7.03 5.74
CA THR A 3 -6.45 -8.28 5.95
C THR A 3 -5.56 -9.49 6.18
N HIS A 4 -4.24 -9.33 6.03
CA HIS A 4 -3.24 -10.38 6.17
C HIS A 4 -1.98 -9.82 6.85
N ASN A 5 -1.21 -10.69 7.49
CA ASN A 5 0.10 -10.33 8.02
C ASN A 5 1.07 -10.18 6.84
N LEU A 6 1.70 -9.01 6.74
CA LEU A 6 2.76 -8.77 5.75
C LEU A 6 4.13 -8.83 6.42
N TRP A 7 4.28 -8.18 7.57
CA TRP A 7 5.53 -8.17 8.33
C TRP A 7 5.26 -7.86 9.80
N THR A 8 5.10 -8.92 10.59
CA THR A 8 4.67 -8.82 11.98
C THR A 8 5.64 -8.04 12.86
N SER A 9 6.95 -8.25 12.71
CA SER A 9 7.98 -7.54 13.49
C SER A 9 8.14 -6.05 13.12
N LYS A 10 7.48 -5.58 12.06
CA LYS A 10 7.55 -4.19 11.57
C LYS A 10 6.20 -3.47 11.64
N GLY A 11 5.22 -4.03 12.34
CA GLY A 11 3.91 -3.41 12.57
C GLY A 11 2.86 -3.65 11.46
N LEU A 12 3.20 -4.40 10.42
CA LEU A 12 2.27 -4.75 9.33
C LEU A 12 1.57 -6.08 9.62
N VAL A 13 0.68 -6.06 10.61
CA VAL A 13 -0.15 -7.20 11.00
C VAL A 13 -1.56 -7.08 10.45
N ASN A 14 -2.28 -8.21 10.41
CA ASN A 14 -3.70 -8.21 10.10
C ASN A 14 -4.46 -7.31 11.10
N GLY A 15 -5.34 -6.45 10.60
CA GLY A 15 -6.07 -5.46 11.39
C GLY A 15 -5.40 -4.09 11.48
N THR A 16 -4.13 -3.94 11.09
CA THR A 16 -3.49 -2.61 11.08
C THR A 16 -4.25 -1.66 10.15
N GLN A 17 -4.58 -0.48 10.66
CA GLN A 17 -5.18 0.61 9.88
C GLN A 17 -4.10 1.53 9.33
N GLY A 18 -4.32 2.07 8.15
CA GLY A 18 -3.41 2.98 7.48
C GLY A 18 -4.18 3.92 6.58
N VAL A 19 -3.51 4.98 6.14
CA VAL A 19 -4.10 6.04 5.31
C VAL A 19 -3.64 5.86 3.87
N VAL A 20 -4.58 5.74 2.94
CA VAL A 20 -4.27 5.72 1.51
C VAL A 20 -3.74 7.08 1.09
N LYS A 21 -2.53 7.12 0.53
CA LYS A 21 -1.86 8.34 0.09
C LYS A 21 -1.86 8.50 -1.43
N LYS A 22 -1.74 7.38 -2.16
CA LYS A 22 -1.79 7.37 -3.62
C LYS A 22 -2.29 6.04 -4.14
N ILE A 23 -2.85 6.06 -5.35
CA ILE A 23 -3.35 4.89 -6.06
C ILE A 23 -2.77 4.93 -7.46
N TRP A 24 -2.18 3.82 -7.91
CA TRP A 24 -1.77 3.63 -9.29
C TRP A 24 -2.57 2.51 -9.94
N PHE A 25 -2.93 2.75 -11.18
CA PHE A 25 -3.59 1.80 -12.06
C PHE A 25 -2.65 1.47 -13.21
N ASP A 26 -2.77 0.26 -13.76
CA ASP A 26 -2.04 -0.10 -14.97
C ASP A 26 -2.44 0.80 -16.14
N GLN A 27 -1.51 1.00 -17.08
CA GLN A 27 -1.78 1.78 -18.28
C GLN A 27 -2.99 1.23 -19.04
N GLY A 28 -3.94 2.09 -19.39
CA GLY A 28 -5.17 1.71 -20.07
C GLY A 28 -6.28 1.17 -19.15
N SER A 29 -6.04 1.05 -17.85
CA SER A 29 -7.09 0.66 -16.90
C SER A 29 -8.12 1.76 -16.67
N ASN A 30 -9.37 1.36 -16.52
CA ASN A 30 -10.44 2.23 -16.08
C ASN A 30 -10.56 2.20 -14.55
N ALA A 31 -10.21 3.32 -13.91
CA ALA A 31 -10.22 3.45 -12.45
C ALA A 31 -11.60 3.26 -11.79
N ARG A 32 -12.70 3.29 -12.55
CA ARG A 32 -14.06 3.05 -12.03
C ARG A 32 -14.43 1.58 -11.98
N SER A 33 -13.80 0.73 -12.81
CA SER A 33 -14.21 -0.66 -13.00
C SER A 33 -13.11 -1.67 -12.68
N HIS A 34 -11.84 -1.25 -12.67
CA HIS A 34 -10.71 -2.11 -12.38
C HIS A 34 -10.17 -1.84 -10.98
N LEU A 35 -9.53 -2.86 -10.42
CA LEU A 35 -8.75 -2.68 -9.20
C LEU A 35 -7.49 -1.88 -9.50
N PRO A 36 -6.99 -1.12 -8.52
CA PRO A 36 -5.65 -0.57 -8.59
C PRO A 36 -4.59 -1.65 -8.76
N ALA A 37 -3.53 -1.33 -9.50
CA ALA A 37 -2.33 -2.16 -9.54
C ALA A 37 -1.58 -2.10 -8.20
N VAL A 38 -1.50 -0.90 -7.61
CA VAL A 38 -0.91 -0.69 -6.29
C VAL A 38 -1.57 0.48 -5.56
N VAL A 39 -1.71 0.33 -4.26
CA VAL A 39 -2.16 1.36 -3.33
C VAL A 39 -1.02 1.68 -2.37
N PHE A 40 -0.65 2.95 -2.29
CA PHE A 40 0.37 3.43 -1.36
C PHE A 40 -0.29 3.85 -0.07
N VAL A 41 0.11 3.20 1.03
CA VAL A 41 -0.50 3.38 2.33
C VAL A 41 0.54 3.83 3.34
N GLN A 42 0.24 4.88 4.08
CA GLN A 42 1.00 5.27 5.27
C GLN A 42 0.46 4.48 6.47
N PHE A 43 1.35 3.77 7.15
CA PHE A 43 1.05 3.06 8.39
C PHE A 43 1.83 3.69 9.54
N ASP A 44 1.13 4.03 10.62
CA ASP A 44 1.78 4.53 11.83
C ASP A 44 2.59 3.42 12.49
N GLY A 45 3.84 3.71 12.86
CA GLY A 45 4.74 2.75 13.50
C GLY A 45 5.38 1.72 12.55
N TYR A 46 5.15 1.81 11.24
CA TYR A 46 5.93 1.02 10.29
C TYR A 46 7.42 1.41 10.35
N SER A 47 8.27 0.41 10.58
CA SER A 47 9.73 0.57 10.76
C SER A 47 10.54 -0.35 9.84
N GLY A 48 9.92 -0.80 8.74
CA GLY A 48 10.58 -1.59 7.71
C GLY A 48 11.37 -0.73 6.73
N PRO A 49 11.89 -1.34 5.65
CA PRO A 49 12.61 -0.60 4.62
C PRO A 49 11.71 0.42 3.93
N GLU A 50 12.35 1.50 3.49
CA GLU A 50 11.73 2.50 2.64
C GLU A 50 11.57 1.99 1.20
N THR A 51 10.55 2.46 0.49
CA THR A 51 10.41 2.21 -0.94
C THR A 51 11.46 2.97 -1.74
N PRO A 52 11.79 2.52 -2.96
CA PRO A 52 12.56 3.33 -3.88
C PRO A 52 11.93 4.71 -4.10
N THR A 53 12.76 5.70 -4.42
CA THR A 53 12.29 7.05 -4.75
C THR A 53 11.54 7.01 -6.08
N TRP A 54 10.22 7.12 -6.00
CA TRP A 54 9.34 7.29 -7.16
C TRP A 54 8.71 8.68 -7.13
N GLU A 55 8.43 9.24 -8.31
CA GLU A 55 7.89 10.59 -8.40
C GLU A 55 6.54 10.73 -7.67
N GLY A 56 6.50 11.66 -6.72
CA GLY A 56 5.33 11.91 -5.89
C GLY A 56 4.93 10.72 -5.00
N ILE A 57 5.89 9.88 -4.61
CA ILE A 57 5.76 8.83 -3.59
C ILE A 57 6.74 9.13 -2.47
N SER A 58 6.26 9.20 -1.22
CA SER A 58 7.17 9.23 -0.08
C SER A 58 7.80 7.85 0.12
N PRO A 59 9.12 7.76 0.40
CA PRO A 59 9.78 6.49 0.71
C PRO A 59 9.16 5.74 1.90
N SER A 60 8.42 6.44 2.77
CA SER A 60 7.72 5.86 3.93
C SER A 60 6.39 5.16 3.60
N TRP A 61 5.87 5.31 2.38
CA TRP A 61 4.57 4.73 2.01
C TRP A 61 4.73 3.29 1.55
N VAL A 62 4.01 2.39 2.19
CA VAL A 62 4.07 0.96 1.89
C VAL A 62 3.21 0.66 0.65
N PRO A 63 3.76 0.01 -0.39
CA PRO A 63 2.99 -0.39 -1.56
C PRO A 63 2.21 -1.67 -1.23
N ILE A 64 0.90 -1.62 -1.39
CA ILE A 64 -0.02 -2.73 -1.14
C ILE A 64 -0.70 -3.09 -2.46
N VAL A 65 -0.60 -4.36 -2.86
CA VAL A 65 -1.38 -4.90 -3.97
C VAL A 65 -2.76 -5.31 -3.42
N PRO A 66 -3.87 -4.76 -3.94
CA PRO A 66 -5.21 -5.17 -3.52
C PRO A 66 -5.42 -6.66 -3.82
N ALA A 67 -5.82 -7.43 -2.80
CA ALA A 67 -6.24 -8.82 -2.99
C ALA A 67 -7.72 -8.87 -3.40
N VAL A 68 -8.06 -9.72 -4.36
CA VAL A 68 -9.44 -10.16 -4.60
C VAL A 68 -9.77 -11.27 -3.61
N ALA A 69 -10.96 -11.21 -3.01
CA ALA A 69 -11.50 -12.26 -2.15
C ALA A 69 -12.08 -13.40 -3.01
#